data_AF-A0A918GSR1-F1
#
_entry.id   AF-A0A918GSR1-F1
#
_cell.length_a   1.000
_cell.length_b   1.000
_cell.length_c   1.000
_cell.angle_alpha   90.00
_cell.angle_beta   90.00
_cell.angle_gamma   90.00
#
_symmetry.space_group_name_H-M   'P 1'
#
loop_
_entity.id
_entity.type
_entity.pdbx_description
1 polymer ?
#
loop_
_entity_poly.entity_id
_entity_poly.type
_entity_poly.pdbx_seq_one_letter_code
_entity_poly.pdbx_strand_id
1 'polypeptide(L)'
;MTTVMTDLDVETAVNSWHYHYTRVVDLGGRVLRARVRCDRHITDSHALAEVLTDQLTWTSLVTDAPDNWWYSAPVPRLVPDATEVLAPIAQRLLDRAARVLAALPPVPPRHPAARRPSALTSALPQVLCPTPSFGGRA
;
A
#
# COMPACT_ATOMS: atom_id res chain seq x y z
N MET A 1 13.88 2.20 -15.73
CA MET A 1 14.35 3.02 -14.59
C MET A 1 14.56 2.10 -13.43
N THR A 2 15.79 1.99 -12.92
CA THR A 2 16.08 1.18 -11.73
C THR A 2 15.68 2.03 -10.53
N THR A 3 14.57 1.70 -9.89
CA THR A 3 14.14 2.42 -8.69
C THR A 3 15.12 2.07 -7.57
N VAL A 4 15.90 3.05 -7.12
CA VAL A 4 16.87 2.89 -6.03
C VAL A 4 16.10 2.90 -4.71
N MET A 5 16.32 1.90 -3.87
CA MET A 5 15.85 1.91 -2.48
C MET A 5 16.87 2.65 -1.63
N THR A 6 16.42 3.67 -0.90
CA THR A 6 17.27 4.43 0.01
C THR A 6 16.91 4.07 1.44
N ASP A 7 17.89 3.65 2.24
CA ASP A 7 17.67 3.38 3.66
C ASP A 7 17.27 4.65 4.41
N LEU A 8 16.18 4.55 5.17
CA LEU A 8 15.71 5.60 6.07
C LEU A 8 15.97 5.23 7.52
N ASP A 9 15.73 3.96 7.88
CA ASP A 9 15.88 3.47 9.25
C ASP A 9 16.10 1.95 9.28
N VAL A 10 16.85 1.49 10.27
CA VAL A 10 17.10 0.08 10.53
C VAL A 10 17.06 -0.16 12.04
N GLU A 11 16.15 -1.02 12.46
CA GLU A 11 16.01 -1.45 13.84
C GLU A 11 16.30 -2.95 13.94
N THR A 12 17.19 -3.32 14.86
CA THR A 12 17.51 -4.72 15.13
C THR A 12 17.39 -4.99 16.63
N ALA A 13 16.85 -6.15 16.97
CA ALA A 13 16.83 -6.62 18.35
C ALA A 13 17.10 -8.13 18.39
N VAL A 14 17.93 -8.53 19.34
CA VAL A 14 18.28 -9.93 19.61
C VAL A 14 17.98 -10.21 21.08
N ASN A 15 17.33 -11.32 21.36
CA ASN A 15 17.35 -11.91 22.69
C ASN A 15 17.54 -13.43 22.63
N SER A 16 17.53 -14.09 23.78
CA SER A 16 17.79 -15.53 23.89
C SER A 16 16.75 -16.43 23.19
N TRP A 17 15.67 -15.86 22.66
CA TRP A 17 14.49 -16.56 22.15
C TRP A 17 14.07 -16.12 20.75
N HIS A 18 14.37 -14.90 20.34
CA HIS A 18 14.01 -14.39 19.02
C HIS A 18 14.98 -13.35 18.48
N TYR A 19 14.97 -13.26 17.15
CA TYR A 19 15.50 -12.16 16.37
C TYR A 19 14.35 -11.27 15.88
N HIS A 20 14.58 -9.97 15.90
CA HIS A 20 13.72 -8.97 15.28
C HIS A 20 14.57 -8.07 14.39
N TYR A 21 14.10 -7.84 13.18
CA TYR A 21 14.72 -6.97 12.20
C TYR A 21 13.65 -6.18 11.47
N THR A 22 13.75 -4.86 11.55
CA THR A 22 12.92 -3.94 10.79
C THR A 22 13.81 -3.04 9.95
N ARG A 23 13.46 -2.88 8.68
CA ARG A 23 14.16 -1.99 7.76
C ARG A 23 13.16 -1.13 7.00
N VAL A 24 13.37 0.18 7.04
CA VAL A 24 12.53 1.19 6.38
C VAL A 24 13.32 1.82 5.25
N VAL A 25 12.74 1.84 4.06
CA VAL A 25 13.37 2.39 2.85
C VAL A 25 12.42 3.34 2.11
N ASP A 26 12.96 4.36 1.47
CA ASP A 26 12.26 5.10 0.42
C ASP A 26 12.42 4.40 -0.93
N LEU A 27 11.31 4.26 -1.65
CA LEU A 27 11.25 3.74 -3.01
C LEU A 27 10.50 4.75 -3.90
N GLY A 28 11.23 5.75 -4.39
CA GLY A 28 10.67 6.74 -5.34
C GLY A 28 9.53 7.55 -4.73
N GLY A 29 9.68 7.97 -3.47
CA GLY A 29 8.66 8.72 -2.72
C GLY A 29 7.59 7.86 -2.05
N ARG A 30 7.68 6.53 -2.15
CA ARG A 30 6.87 5.59 -1.35
C ARG A 30 7.73 4.99 -0.26
N VAL A 31 7.31 5.13 0.99
CA VAL A 31 8.03 4.53 2.12
C VAL A 31 7.59 3.09 2.30
N LEU A 32 8.55 2.18 2.29
CA LEU A 32 8.38 0.75 2.55
C LEU A 32 9.01 0.37 3.88
N ARG A 33 8.42 -0.61 4.57
CA ARG A 33 8.98 -1.22 5.78
C ARG A 33 8.91 -2.73 5.68
N ALA A 34 10.05 -3.39 5.78
CA ALA A 34 10.11 -4.83 5.99
C ALA A 34 10.26 -5.14 7.48
N ARG A 35 9.45 -6.07 7.97
CA ARG A 35 9.50 -6.57 9.35
C ARG A 35 9.68 -8.08 9.32
N VAL A 36 10.73 -8.54 9.97
CA VAL A 36 11.03 -9.96 10.11
C VAL A 36 11.25 -10.26 11.59
N ARG A 37 10.46 -11.19 12.10
CA ARG A 37 10.63 -11.75 13.44
C ARG A 37 10.83 -13.26 13.31
N CYS A 38 11.97 -13.73 13.78
CA CYS A 38 12.26 -15.15 13.88
C CYS A 38 12.23 -15.55 15.35
N ASP A 39 11.20 -16.27 15.75
CA ASP A 39 11.04 -16.78 17.12
C ASP A 39 11.44 -18.27 17.19
N ARG A 40 11.54 -18.82 18.40
CA ARG A 40 11.81 -20.26 18.62
C ARG A 40 10.70 -21.15 18.04
N HIS A 41 9.50 -20.62 17.93
CA HIS A 41 8.37 -21.31 17.34
C HIS A 41 8.02 -20.69 15.99
N ILE A 42 7.86 -21.53 14.99
CA ILE A 42 7.49 -21.11 13.62
C ILE A 42 6.16 -20.34 13.60
N THR A 43 5.23 -20.70 14.49
CA THR A 43 3.92 -20.06 14.64
C THR A 43 3.99 -18.62 15.13
N ASP A 44 5.05 -18.25 15.85
CA ASP A 44 5.28 -16.90 16.38
C ASP A 44 6.21 -16.07 15.47
N SER A 45 6.67 -16.69 14.37
CA SER A 45 7.55 -16.08 13.39
C SER A 45 6.75 -15.46 12.25
N HIS A 46 7.19 -14.33 11.73
CA HIS A 46 6.54 -13.67 10.61
C HIS A 46 7.52 -12.82 9.82
N ALA A 47 7.24 -12.69 8.52
CA ALA A 47 8.02 -11.89 7.61
C ALA A 47 7.04 -11.18 6.66
N LEU A 48 7.04 -9.85 6.67
CA LEU A 48 6.11 -9.06 5.87
C LEU A 48 6.70 -7.71 5.47
N ALA A 49 6.31 -7.22 4.30
CA ALA A 49 6.59 -5.88 3.82
C ALA A 49 5.30 -5.05 3.77
N GLU A 50 5.41 -3.81 4.24
CA GLU A 50 4.35 -2.84 4.36
C GLU A 50 4.71 -1.58 3.58
N VAL A 51 3.69 -0.85 3.13
CA VAL A 51 3.84 0.50 2.58
C VAL A 51 3.18 1.50 3.50
N LEU A 52 3.81 2.66 3.66
CA LEU A 52 3.20 3.80 4.33
C LEU A 52 2.24 4.48 3.36
N THR A 53 0.96 4.56 3.75
CA THR A 53 -0.06 5.25 2.96
C THR A 53 -0.10 6.75 3.27
N ASP A 54 -0.80 7.53 2.44
CA ASP A 54 -1.03 8.96 2.66
C ASP A 54 -1.77 9.27 3.98
N GLN A 55 -2.41 8.26 4.57
CA GLN A 55 -3.10 8.35 5.87
C GLN A 55 -2.15 8.08 7.05
N LEU A 56 -0.84 7.95 6.79
CA LEU A 56 0.19 7.61 7.77
C LEU A 56 -0.04 6.25 8.45
N THR A 57 -0.59 5.30 7.69
CA THR A 57 -0.82 3.92 8.15
C THR A 57 0.04 2.94 7.38
N TRP A 58 0.58 1.95 8.07
CA TRP A 58 1.31 0.85 7.46
C TRP A 58 0.33 -0.21 6.95
N THR A 59 0.33 -0.43 5.63
CA THR A 59 -0.52 -1.43 4.98
C THR A 59 0.33 -2.57 4.46
N SER A 60 -0.01 -3.81 4.82
CA SER A 60 0.70 -5.00 4.33
C SER A 60 0.55 -5.13 2.82
N LEU A 61 1.68 -5.30 2.13
CA LEU A 61 1.75 -5.54 0.68
C LEU A 61 2.09 -6.98 0.36
N VAL A 62 3.10 -7.53 1.04
CA VAL A 62 3.63 -8.86 0.78
C VAL A 62 3.93 -9.54 2.10
N THR A 63 3.61 -10.81 2.19
CA THR A 63 4.02 -11.70 3.28
C THR A 63 4.87 -12.84 2.71
N ASP A 64 5.75 -13.36 3.55
CA ASP A 64 6.46 -14.61 3.28
C ASP A 64 6.21 -15.60 4.41
N ALA A 65 5.72 -16.78 4.04
CA ALA A 65 5.36 -17.80 5.02
C ALA A 65 6.62 -18.25 5.78
N PRO A 66 6.56 -18.39 7.12
CA PRO A 66 7.69 -18.85 7.92
C PRO A 66 8.32 -20.15 7.40
N ASP A 67 7.53 -21.09 6.87
CA ASP A 67 8.01 -22.34 6.30
C ASP A 67 9.08 -22.18 5.21
N ASN A 68 9.09 -21.04 4.51
CA ASN A 68 10.02 -20.77 3.41
C ASN A 68 11.42 -20.36 3.88
N TRP A 69 11.59 -19.92 5.13
CA TRP A 69 12.83 -19.31 5.60
C TRP A 69 13.23 -19.65 7.03
N TRP A 70 12.29 -20.02 7.90
CA TRP A 70 12.50 -20.21 9.33
C TRP A 70 13.55 -21.31 9.62
N TYR A 71 13.51 -22.43 8.90
CA TYR A 71 14.48 -23.53 9.06
C TYR A 71 15.91 -23.16 8.66
N SER A 72 16.09 -22.08 7.90
CA SER A 72 17.42 -21.58 7.50
C SER A 72 17.99 -20.56 8.49
N ALA A 73 17.17 -20.04 9.41
CA ALA A 73 17.64 -19.12 10.43
C ALA A 73 18.33 -19.92 11.57
N PRO A 74 19.58 -19.60 11.92
CA PRO A 74 20.24 -20.21 13.07
C PRO A 74 19.48 -19.88 14.36
N VAL A 75 19.62 -20.73 15.38
CA VAL A 75 18.97 -20.50 16.68
C VAL A 75 19.55 -19.23 17.34
N PRO A 76 18.71 -18.34 17.90
CA PRO A 76 19.13 -17.08 18.54
C PRO A 76 20.29 -17.13 19.54
N ARG A 77 20.50 -18.30 20.15
CA ARG A 77 21.56 -18.54 21.14
C ARG A 77 22.96 -18.67 20.54
N LEU A 78 23.07 -18.95 19.24
CA LEU A 78 24.32 -19.35 18.60
C LEU A 78 24.97 -18.25 17.76
N VAL A 79 24.22 -17.21 17.37
CA VAL A 79 24.71 -16.14 16.49
C VAL A 79 24.35 -14.77 17.06
N PRO A 80 25.33 -13.85 17.21
CA PRO A 80 25.09 -12.57 17.87
C PRO A 80 24.36 -11.53 17.01
N ASP A 81 24.32 -11.65 15.68
CA ASP A 81 23.79 -10.59 14.82
C ASP A 81 22.49 -10.97 14.09
N ALA A 82 21.37 -10.34 14.50
CA ALA A 82 20.08 -10.43 13.79
C ALA A 82 20.18 -9.91 12.35
N THR A 83 21.06 -8.95 12.09
CA THR A 83 21.22 -8.30 10.79
C THR A 83 21.69 -9.31 9.75
N GLU A 84 22.77 -10.05 10.04
CA GLU A 84 23.32 -11.04 9.11
C GLU A 84 22.29 -12.12 8.74
N VAL A 85 21.47 -12.52 9.71
CA VAL A 85 20.48 -13.58 9.53
C VAL A 85 19.23 -13.08 8.81
N LEU A 86 18.67 -11.94 9.21
CA LEU A 86 17.35 -11.50 8.76
C LEU A 86 17.38 -10.47 7.62
N ALA A 87 18.49 -9.75 7.40
CA ALA A 87 18.58 -8.78 6.32
C ALA A 87 18.34 -9.40 4.92
N PRO A 88 18.84 -10.61 4.57
CA PRO A 88 18.52 -11.23 3.29
C PRO A 88 17.03 -11.53 3.11
N ILE A 89 16.32 -11.88 4.18
CA ILE A 89 14.87 -12.13 4.17
C ILE A 89 14.13 -10.80 3.96
N ALA A 90 14.52 -9.76 4.70
CA ALA A 90 13.96 -8.42 4.56
C ALA A 90 14.18 -7.84 3.16
N GLN A 91 15.37 -8.01 2.57
CA GLN A 91 15.65 -7.56 1.20
C GLN A 91 14.73 -8.24 0.18
N ARG A 92 14.57 -9.57 0.25
CA ARG A 92 13.66 -10.31 -0.65
C ARG A 92 12.22 -9.81 -0.55
N LEU A 93 11.76 -9.47 0.66
CA LEU A 93 10.44 -8.89 0.89
C LEU A 93 10.31 -7.50 0.26
N LEU A 94 11.30 -6.62 0.45
CA LEU A 94 11.32 -5.29 -0.16
C LEU A 94 11.33 -5.37 -1.69
N ASP A 95 12.13 -6.26 -2.27
CA ASP A 95 12.18 -6.46 -3.72
C ASP A 95 10.83 -6.94 -4.28
N ARG A 96 10.15 -7.85 -3.56
CA ARG A 96 8.80 -8.30 -3.95
C ARG A 96 7.79 -7.17 -3.83
N ALA A 97 7.84 -6.38 -2.75
CA ALA A 97 6.96 -5.22 -2.57
C ALA A 97 7.18 -4.17 -3.67
N ALA A 98 8.43 -3.91 -4.05
CA ALA A 98 8.76 -3.00 -5.16
C ALA A 98 8.18 -3.49 -6.49
N ARG A 99 8.25 -4.81 -6.78
CA ARG A 99 7.63 -5.37 -7.99
C ARG A 99 6.11 -5.23 -8.00
N VAL A 100 5.46 -5.47 -6.86
CA VAL A 100 4.01 -5.25 -6.73
C VAL A 100 3.68 -3.79 -7.00
N LEU A 101 4.42 -2.85 -6.41
CA LEU A 101 4.19 -1.42 -6.59
C LEU A 101 4.50 -0.92 -8.01
N ALA A 102 5.47 -1.53 -8.70
CA ALA A 102 5.81 -1.23 -10.09
C ALA A 102 4.77 -1.80 -11.09
N ALA A 103 4.10 -2.90 -10.73
CA ALA A 103 3.04 -3.49 -11.53
C ALA A 103 1.70 -2.74 -11.41
N LEU A 104 1.53 -1.91 -10.38
CA LEU A 104 0.35 -1.06 -10.27
C LEU A 104 0.37 0.01 -11.38
N PRO A 105 -0.73 0.16 -12.14
CA PRO A 105 -0.83 1.24 -13.12
C PRO A 105 -0.68 2.60 -12.42
N PRO A 106 -0.12 3.61 -13.08
CA PRO A 106 -0.05 4.95 -12.52
C PRO A 106 -1.47 5.40 -12.19
N VAL A 107 -1.75 5.60 -10.90
CA VAL A 107 -3.02 6.19 -10.47
C VAL A 107 -3.07 7.57 -11.11
N PRO A 108 -4.02 7.85 -12.02
CA PRO A 108 -4.12 9.18 -12.59
C PRO A 108 -4.30 10.17 -11.42
N PRO A 109 -3.67 11.36 -11.48
CA PRO A 109 -3.83 12.36 -10.44
C PRO A 109 -5.33 12.53 -10.22
N ARG A 110 -5.77 12.34 -8.97
CA ARG A 110 -7.11 12.74 -8.56
C ARG A 110 -7.14 14.25 -8.69
N HIS A 111 -7.49 14.73 -9.88
CA HIS A 111 -7.86 16.11 -10.08
C HIS A 111 -8.89 16.43 -8.99
N PRO A 112 -8.74 17.54 -8.24
CA PRO A 112 -9.85 18.02 -7.45
C PRO A 112 -10.99 18.17 -8.46
N ALA A 113 -12.06 17.41 -8.26
CA ALA A 113 -13.24 17.50 -9.08
C ALA A 113 -13.57 18.99 -9.14
N ALA A 114 -13.34 19.60 -10.30
CA ALA A 114 -13.79 20.95 -10.56
C ALA A 114 -15.28 20.90 -10.26
N ARG A 115 -15.69 21.58 -9.19
CA ARG A 115 -17.09 21.82 -8.87
C ARG A 115 -17.73 22.27 -10.18
N ARG A 116 -18.57 21.46 -10.78
CA ARG A 116 -19.59 21.97 -11.69
C ARG A 116 -20.59 22.67 -10.78
N PRO A 117 -20.71 24.01 -10.79
CA PRO A 117 -21.95 24.60 -10.35
C PRO A 117 -23.01 24.14 -11.35
N SER A 118 -23.89 23.22 -10.93
CA SER A 118 -25.17 23.05 -11.60
C SER A 118 -25.94 24.33 -11.39
N ALA A 119 -25.74 25.30 -12.29
CA ALA A 119 -26.59 26.46 -12.38
C ALA A 119 -28.01 25.97 -12.66
N LEU A 120 -28.90 26.20 -11.71
CA LEU A 120 -30.34 26.27 -11.97
C LEU A 120 -30.54 27.23 -13.14
N THR A 121 -31.13 26.75 -14.23
CA THR A 121 -31.97 27.61 -15.04
C THR A 121 -33.27 26.88 -15.33
N SER A 122 -34.29 27.40 -14.67
CA SER A 122 -35.69 27.14 -14.90
C SER A 122 -36.08 27.68 -16.27
N ALA A 123 -36.73 26.86 -17.09
CA ALA A 123 -37.50 27.35 -18.23
C ALA A 123 -38.71 26.43 -18.44
N LEU A 124 -39.83 26.85 -17.84
CA LEU A 124 -41.18 26.38 -18.14
C LEU A 124 -41.50 26.54 -19.64
N PRO A 125 -42.09 25.55 -20.33
CA PRO A 125 -42.76 25.81 -21.58
C PRO A 125 -44.12 26.48 -21.30
N GLN A 126 -44.23 27.76 -21.66
CA GLN A 126 -45.49 28.48 -21.81
C GLN A 126 -46.28 27.84 -22.96
N VAL A 127 -47.36 27.12 -22.64
CA VAL A 127 -48.37 26.74 -23.65
C VAL A 127 -49.26 27.96 -23.86
N LEU A 128 -48.94 28.74 -24.89
CA LEU A 128 -49.80 29.80 -25.41
C LEU A 128 -50.88 29.17 -26.31
N CYS A 129 -52.13 29.32 -25.93
CA CYS A 129 -53.29 29.07 -26.77
C CYS A 129 -53.25 29.93 -28.04
N PRO A 130 -53.87 29.43 -29.13
CA PRO A 130 -54.74 30.32 -29.91
C PRO A 130 -56.11 29.67 -30.22
N THR A 131 -57.18 30.32 -29.77
CA THR A 131 -58.49 30.43 -30.46
C THR A 131 -58.49 31.72 -31.29
N PRO A 132 -59.43 32.01 -32.22
CA PRO A 132 -60.75 31.40 -32.52
C PRO A 132 -60.88 31.03 -34.04
N SER A 133 -61.97 30.60 -34.67
CA SER A 133 -63.34 31.15 -34.71
C SER A 133 -64.24 30.39 -35.71
N PHE A 134 -65.51 30.19 -35.34
CA PHE A 134 -66.77 30.24 -36.13
C PHE A 134 -67.24 29.17 -37.16
N GLY A 135 -68.50 28.71 -36.92
CA GLY A 135 -69.51 28.25 -37.90
C GLY A 135 -69.81 26.74 -37.83
N GLY A 136 -71.03 26.23 -37.68
CA GLY A 136 -72.39 26.76 -37.68
C GLY A 136 -73.40 25.60 -37.46
N ARG A 137 -74.60 25.94 -37.01
CA ARG A 137 -75.75 25.06 -36.65
C ARG A 137 -76.18 24.10 -37.77
N ALA A 138 -76.70 22.94 -37.36
CA ALA A 138 -78.09 22.53 -37.60
C ALA A 138 -78.56 21.68 -36.41
#